data_AF-A0A1Y2L2T3-F1
#
_entry.id   AF-A0A1Y2L2T3-F1
#
_cell.length_a   1.000
_cell.length_b   1.000
_cell.length_c   1.000
_cell.angle_alpha   90.00
_cell.angle_beta   90.00
_cell.angle_gamma   90.00
#
_symmetry.space_group_name_H-M   'P 1'
#
loop_
_entity.id
_entity.type
_entity.pdbx_description
1 polymer ?
#
loop_
_entity_poly.entity_id
_entity_poly.type
_entity_poly.pdbx_seq_one_letter_code
_entity_poly.pdbx_strand_id
1 'polypeptide(L)'
;MAMRFLPLTDYLQVARASTTHVRNETGVIGEIAVNMPAFEFDDDGRALGLRIEGASANLLRHSANFTNAIWEKDAGVTVLAGAGTAPDGSETATRIDFAAGTGGIYQRVDNLASGATHAFAVWMRAVSGTAEITLGGINGASQHGVMLGERWQRVGFVEVASATSRYPKISTAISGAAASVLVWNAQLEAAPVASSDMVSNGIPAARNGDDVRLDLSDGWFMAGAGTLFFDLALPAAWSGIWRVMQLYSASLNDDHLDLGYDSAANQLRISLRKGGQQIIAQSLYGALVPGQRNLLALAFEDDDIAVATQNGVLKTAPGFALPRNFQTLGIGSYGGSGSQLNGYVRAISYWPGRLGDDRLVALCANGAG
;
A
#
# COMPACT_ATOMS: atom_id res chain seq x y z
N MET A 1 1.52 -41.46 -1.26
CA MET A 1 1.24 -40.60 -0.10
C MET A 1 0.61 -39.33 -0.65
N ALA A 2 -0.65 -39.04 -0.32
CA ALA A 2 -1.40 -37.97 -0.97
C ALA A 2 -0.82 -36.60 -0.57
N MET A 3 -0.29 -35.85 -1.54
CA MET A 3 0.05 -34.43 -1.36
C MET A 3 -1.26 -33.66 -1.23
N ARG A 4 -1.66 -33.34 0.00
CA ARG A 4 -2.77 -32.45 0.26
C ARG A 4 -2.23 -31.02 0.06
N PHE A 5 -2.53 -30.42 -1.09
CA PHE A 5 -2.38 -28.97 -1.25
C PHE A 5 -3.42 -28.31 -0.32
N LEU A 6 -3.01 -27.99 0.90
CA LEU A 6 -3.83 -27.17 1.79
C LEU A 6 -3.71 -25.71 1.33
N PRO A 7 -4.82 -24.97 1.25
CA PRO A 7 -4.75 -23.57 0.87
C PRO A 7 -4.00 -22.79 1.95
N LEU A 8 -3.03 -21.95 1.56
CA LEU A 8 -2.22 -21.16 2.50
C LEU A 8 -3.08 -20.24 3.39
N THR A 9 -4.31 -19.94 2.98
CA THR A 9 -5.28 -19.18 3.77
C THR A 9 -5.65 -19.83 5.09
N ASP A 10 -5.55 -21.16 5.21
CA ASP A 10 -5.82 -21.87 6.47
C ASP A 10 -4.79 -21.55 7.56
N TYR A 11 -3.62 -21.05 7.15
CA TYR A 11 -2.51 -20.67 8.03
C TYR A 11 -2.35 -19.15 8.17
N LEU A 12 -3.23 -18.36 7.53
CA LEU A 12 -3.13 -16.91 7.50
C LEU A 12 -3.51 -16.30 8.84
N GLN A 13 -2.62 -15.47 9.37
CA GLN A 13 -2.82 -14.66 10.55
C GLN A 13 -2.66 -13.18 10.17
N VAL A 14 -3.63 -12.36 10.58
CA VAL A 14 -3.58 -10.90 10.40
C VAL A 14 -3.73 -10.24 11.76
N ALA A 15 -2.75 -9.41 12.11
CA ALA A 15 -2.86 -8.51 13.23
C ALA A 15 -2.93 -7.06 12.74
N ARG A 16 -4.00 -6.36 13.13
CA ARG A 16 -4.16 -4.91 12.92
C ARG A 16 -5.07 -4.39 14.02
N ALA A 17 -4.54 -3.53 14.89
CA ALA A 17 -5.23 -2.99 16.05
C ALA A 17 -6.19 -1.81 15.75
N SER A 18 -6.68 -1.72 14.51
CA SER A 18 -7.68 -0.74 14.05
C SER A 18 -8.57 -1.34 12.97
N THR A 19 -9.75 -0.76 12.76
CA THR A 19 -10.54 -1.02 11.55
C THR A 19 -9.82 -0.44 10.31
N THR A 20 -10.26 -0.83 9.13
CA THR A 20 -9.81 -0.26 7.85
C THR A 20 -10.95 -0.35 6.83
N HIS A 21 -10.87 0.41 5.75
CA HIS A 21 -11.86 0.40 4.68
C HIS A 21 -11.35 -0.38 3.47
N VAL A 22 -12.17 -1.27 2.92
CA VAL A 22 -11.86 -2.04 1.70
C VAL A 22 -12.95 -1.85 0.67
N ARG A 23 -12.57 -1.80 -0.61
CA ARG A 23 -13.54 -1.93 -1.70
C ARG A 23 -13.92 -3.40 -1.88
N ASN A 24 -15.21 -3.69 -1.78
CA ASN A 24 -15.76 -5.02 -2.01
C ASN A 24 -15.92 -5.33 -3.51
N GLU A 25 -16.35 -6.55 -3.83
CA GLU A 25 -16.58 -7.02 -5.21
C GLU A 25 -17.66 -6.23 -5.98
N THR A 26 -18.49 -5.43 -5.30
CA THR A 26 -19.50 -4.57 -5.94
C THR A 26 -19.00 -3.13 -6.13
N GLY A 27 -17.73 -2.86 -5.85
CA GLY A 27 -17.13 -1.52 -5.98
C GLY A 27 -17.45 -0.57 -4.83
N VAL A 28 -18.12 -1.04 -3.77
CA VAL A 28 -18.50 -0.21 -2.61
C VAL A 28 -17.43 -0.32 -1.53
N ILE A 29 -17.09 0.81 -0.92
CA ILE A 29 -16.12 0.88 0.18
C ILE A 29 -16.82 0.58 1.50
N GLY A 30 -16.34 -0.41 2.24
CA GLY A 30 -16.88 -0.79 3.54
C GLY A 30 -15.80 -0.93 4.60
N GLU A 31 -16.15 -0.70 5.86
CA GLU A 31 -15.28 -0.96 6.99
C GLU A 31 -15.17 -2.47 7.28
N ILE A 32 -13.95 -2.95 7.55
CA ILE A 32 -13.69 -4.27 8.09
C ILE A 32 -13.10 -4.17 9.50
N ALA A 33 -13.43 -5.17 10.31
CA ALA A 33 -13.00 -5.24 11.70
C ALA A 33 -11.47 -5.37 11.85
N VAL A 34 -11.01 -5.17 13.08
CA VAL A 34 -9.63 -5.49 13.52
C VAL A 34 -9.29 -6.94 13.19
N ASN A 35 -8.01 -7.21 12.90
CA ASN A 35 -7.49 -8.56 12.62
C ASN A 35 -8.15 -9.30 11.45
N MET A 36 -8.88 -8.61 10.58
CA MET A 36 -9.46 -9.19 9.36
C MET A 36 -8.57 -8.90 8.14
N PRO A 37 -8.38 -9.88 7.24
CA PRO A 37 -7.64 -9.67 5.99
C PRO A 37 -8.36 -8.66 5.09
N ALA A 38 -7.61 -7.74 4.51
CA ALA A 38 -8.11 -6.69 3.63
C ALA A 38 -8.04 -7.13 2.15
N PHE A 39 -8.92 -8.06 1.75
CA PHE A 39 -9.06 -8.39 0.33
C PHE A 39 -9.84 -7.29 -0.39
N GLU A 40 -9.23 -6.73 -1.44
CA GLU A 40 -9.78 -5.59 -2.16
C GLU A 40 -10.00 -5.89 -3.63
N PHE A 41 -10.97 -5.18 -4.22
CA PHE A 41 -11.39 -5.33 -5.60
C PHE A 41 -11.33 -3.99 -6.35
N ASP A 42 -11.18 -4.05 -7.68
CA ASP A 42 -11.33 -2.89 -8.56
C ASP A 42 -12.81 -2.52 -8.73
N ASP A 43 -13.09 -1.43 -9.46
CA ASP A 43 -14.47 -0.96 -9.70
C ASP A 43 -15.31 -1.93 -10.53
N ASP A 44 -14.67 -2.87 -11.23
CA ASP A 44 -15.31 -3.91 -12.03
C ASP A 44 -15.46 -5.23 -11.26
N GLY A 45 -15.13 -5.25 -9.96
CA GLY A 45 -15.21 -6.43 -9.10
C GLY A 45 -14.07 -7.45 -9.29
N ARG A 46 -12.97 -7.08 -9.94
CA ARG A 46 -11.80 -7.96 -10.07
C ARG A 46 -10.91 -7.84 -8.83
N ALA A 47 -10.45 -8.98 -8.32
CA ALA A 47 -9.57 -9.00 -7.16
C ALA A 47 -8.23 -8.27 -7.43
N LEU A 48 -7.92 -7.30 -6.58
CA LEU A 48 -6.62 -6.64 -6.50
C LEU A 48 -5.63 -7.45 -5.66
N GLY A 49 -6.12 -8.20 -4.67
CA GLY A 49 -5.31 -9.05 -3.78
C GLY A 49 -5.53 -8.72 -2.30
N LEU A 50 -4.69 -9.30 -1.44
CA LEU A 50 -4.60 -8.92 -0.03
C LEU A 50 -3.80 -7.60 0.08
N ARG A 51 -4.47 -6.53 0.51
CA ARG A 51 -3.82 -5.24 0.75
C ARG A 51 -3.01 -5.29 2.05
N ILE A 52 -1.80 -4.73 2.02
CA ILE A 52 -0.90 -4.60 3.17
C ILE A 52 -0.40 -3.17 3.23
N GLU A 53 -0.68 -2.46 4.33
CA GLU A 53 -0.34 -1.05 4.48
C GLU A 53 0.25 -0.73 5.87
N GLY A 54 1.17 0.24 5.97
CA GLY A 54 1.86 0.61 7.22
C GLY A 54 1.05 1.42 8.21
N ALA A 55 1.54 1.79 9.40
CA ALA A 55 0.76 2.69 10.24
C ALA A 55 0.62 4.07 9.56
N SER A 56 -0.54 4.72 9.68
CA SER A 56 -0.77 6.05 9.11
C SER A 56 -1.80 6.84 9.90
N ALA A 57 -1.87 8.14 9.65
CA ALA A 57 -2.89 9.02 10.21
C ALA A 57 -3.33 10.07 9.19
N ASN A 58 -4.63 10.24 9.05
CA ASN A 58 -5.23 11.36 8.34
C ASN A 58 -5.17 12.61 9.22
N LEU A 59 -4.35 13.57 8.84
CA LEU A 59 -4.13 14.85 9.51
C LEU A 59 -5.27 15.86 9.26
N LEU A 60 -6.13 15.60 8.27
CA LEU A 60 -7.31 16.42 8.04
C LEU A 60 -8.40 16.08 9.06
N ARG A 61 -9.17 17.09 9.45
CA ARG A 61 -10.31 16.98 10.37
C ARG A 61 -11.61 17.12 9.58
N HIS A 62 -12.64 16.37 9.99
CA HIS A 62 -13.93 16.33 9.29
C HIS A 62 -13.75 15.96 7.81
N SER A 63 -12.96 14.92 7.54
CA SER A 63 -12.50 14.56 6.20
C SER A 63 -13.62 14.28 5.19
N ALA A 64 -14.76 13.79 5.67
CA ALA A 64 -15.94 13.53 4.84
C ALA A 64 -17.03 14.62 4.95
N ASN A 65 -16.86 15.65 5.80
CA ASN A 65 -17.83 16.73 5.98
C ASN A 65 -17.24 18.09 5.58
N PHE A 66 -17.28 18.37 4.27
CA PHE A 66 -16.77 19.61 3.67
C PHE A 66 -17.65 20.84 3.96
N THR A 67 -18.80 20.68 4.64
CA THR A 67 -19.62 21.82 5.08
C THR A 67 -19.13 22.45 6.37
N ASN A 68 -18.34 21.70 7.16
CA ASN A 68 -17.80 22.18 8.43
C ASN A 68 -16.93 23.43 8.24
N ALA A 69 -17.01 24.38 9.17
CA ALA A 69 -16.32 25.67 9.08
C ALA A 69 -14.79 25.59 9.04
N ILE A 70 -14.20 24.46 9.44
CA ILE A 70 -12.76 24.22 9.30
C ILE A 70 -12.31 24.13 7.83
N TRP A 71 -13.23 23.80 6.93
CA TRP A 71 -13.01 23.87 5.50
C TRP A 71 -13.29 25.30 5.05
N GLU A 72 -12.23 26.09 4.97
CA GLU A 72 -12.26 27.48 4.53
C GLU A 72 -12.55 27.54 3.03
N LYS A 73 -13.34 28.53 2.62
CA LYS A 73 -13.86 28.67 1.25
C LYS A 73 -13.54 30.06 0.75
N ASP A 74 -12.94 30.14 -0.43
CA ASP A 74 -12.80 31.41 -1.13
C ASP A 74 -14.17 31.91 -1.61
N ALA A 75 -14.23 33.20 -1.94
CA ALA A 75 -15.42 33.81 -2.54
C ALA A 75 -15.86 33.05 -3.80
N GLY A 76 -17.17 32.79 -3.92
CA GLY A 76 -17.76 32.11 -5.07
C GLY A 76 -17.74 30.58 -5.01
N VAL A 77 -17.20 29.97 -3.94
CA VAL A 77 -17.28 28.52 -3.72
C VAL A 77 -18.51 28.19 -2.87
N THR A 78 -19.39 27.31 -3.37
CA THR A 78 -20.56 26.82 -2.61
C THR A 78 -20.47 25.33 -2.37
N VAL A 79 -21.02 24.89 -1.24
CA VAL A 79 -20.95 23.49 -0.78
C VAL A 79 -22.34 23.02 -0.37
N LEU A 80 -22.77 21.88 -0.90
CA LEU A 80 -24.04 21.23 -0.60
C LEU A 80 -23.79 19.80 -0.11
N ALA A 81 -24.11 19.52 1.16
CA ALA A 81 -24.05 18.16 1.71
C ALA A 81 -25.16 17.27 1.15
N GLY A 82 -24.93 15.95 1.14
CA GLY A 82 -25.92 14.94 0.77
C GLY A 82 -26.41 15.10 -0.67
N ALA A 83 -25.50 15.49 -1.57
CA ALA A 83 -25.81 15.75 -2.98
C ALA A 83 -25.73 14.50 -3.87
N GLY A 84 -25.59 13.32 -3.27
CA GLY A 84 -25.66 12.02 -3.94
C GLY A 84 -24.93 10.92 -3.19
N THR A 85 -24.84 9.76 -3.85
CA THR A 85 -24.19 8.57 -3.31
C THR A 85 -22.66 8.70 -3.35
N ALA A 86 -22.03 8.50 -2.19
CA ALA A 86 -20.59 8.45 -1.97
C ALA A 86 -20.00 7.05 -2.31
N PRO A 87 -18.66 6.91 -2.41
CA PRO A 87 -18.01 5.62 -2.67
C PRO A 87 -18.31 4.51 -1.65
N ASP A 88 -18.69 4.88 -0.42
CA ASP A 88 -19.13 3.95 0.62
C ASP A 88 -20.60 3.52 0.49
N GLY A 89 -21.31 3.98 -0.55
CA GLY A 89 -22.71 3.70 -0.80
C GLY A 89 -23.69 4.58 0.01
N SER A 90 -23.19 5.49 0.85
CA SER A 90 -24.05 6.40 1.62
C SER A 90 -24.48 7.63 0.82
N GLU A 91 -25.62 8.24 1.14
CA GLU A 91 -26.08 9.52 0.54
C GLU A 91 -25.39 10.75 1.17
N THR A 92 -24.07 10.67 1.37
CA THR A 92 -23.29 11.70 2.08
C THR A 92 -22.33 12.48 1.19
N ALA A 93 -22.28 12.18 -0.12
CA ALA A 93 -21.38 12.90 -1.02
C ALA A 93 -21.67 14.41 -0.96
N THR A 94 -20.61 15.21 -0.92
CA THR A 94 -20.75 16.66 -0.89
C THR A 94 -20.54 17.22 -2.29
N ARG A 95 -21.46 18.03 -2.79
CA ARG A 95 -21.26 18.80 -4.01
C ARG A 95 -20.51 20.08 -3.71
N ILE A 96 -19.51 20.39 -4.52
CA ILE A 96 -18.81 21.66 -4.52
C ILE A 96 -18.96 22.30 -5.89
N ASP A 97 -19.46 23.53 -5.91
CA ASP A 97 -19.51 24.36 -7.11
C ASP A 97 -18.48 25.47 -7.00
N PHE A 98 -17.62 25.56 -8.02
CA PHE A 98 -16.63 26.60 -8.18
C PHE A 98 -17.11 27.59 -9.26
N ALA A 99 -17.09 28.88 -8.94
CA ALA A 99 -17.18 29.93 -9.95
C ALA A 99 -15.93 29.96 -10.84
N ALA A 100 -16.00 30.61 -12.01
CA ALA A 100 -14.82 30.86 -12.83
C ALA A 100 -13.80 31.70 -12.05
N GLY A 101 -12.51 31.38 -12.21
CA GLY A 101 -11.41 31.93 -11.45
C GLY A 101 -10.62 30.85 -10.70
N THR A 102 -9.91 31.25 -9.64
CA THR A 102 -8.95 30.40 -8.90
C THR A 102 -9.41 30.07 -7.48
N GLY A 103 -10.68 30.33 -7.17
CA GLY A 103 -11.26 30.08 -5.86
C GLY A 103 -11.25 28.58 -5.53
N GLY A 104 -11.16 28.25 -4.25
CA GLY A 104 -11.25 26.87 -3.81
C GLY A 104 -11.69 26.71 -2.37
N ILE A 105 -11.69 25.45 -1.95
CA ILE A 105 -11.89 25.01 -0.58
C ILE A 105 -10.60 24.42 -0.06
N TYR A 106 -10.21 24.73 1.17
CA TYR A 106 -8.97 24.24 1.76
C TYR A 106 -9.11 24.03 3.26
N GLN A 107 -8.16 23.30 3.83
CA GLN A 107 -8.02 23.21 5.27
C GLN A 107 -6.57 23.55 5.64
N ARG A 108 -6.40 24.43 6.63
CA ARG A 108 -5.09 24.63 7.25
C ARG A 108 -4.72 23.42 8.09
N VAL A 109 -3.56 22.84 7.81
CA VAL A 109 -2.96 21.75 8.59
C VAL A 109 -1.66 22.25 9.21
N ASP A 110 -1.60 22.23 10.53
CA ASP A 110 -0.43 22.62 11.32
C ASP A 110 0.35 21.39 11.79
N ASN A 111 1.56 21.63 12.33
CA ASN A 111 2.48 20.61 12.86
C ASN A 111 2.91 19.54 11.83
N LEU A 112 2.94 19.90 10.55
CA LEU A 112 3.57 19.05 9.55
C LEU A 112 5.07 18.97 9.81
N ALA A 113 5.66 17.79 9.62
CA ALA A 113 7.11 17.64 9.63
C ALA A 113 7.68 18.23 8.33
N SER A 114 8.24 19.45 8.40
CA SER A 114 8.89 20.08 7.25
C SER A 114 10.03 19.18 6.72
N GLY A 115 10.09 18.99 5.41
CA GLY A 115 11.03 18.07 4.76
C GLY A 115 10.56 16.61 4.74
N ALA A 116 9.48 16.24 5.41
CA ALA A 116 8.90 14.89 5.34
C ALA A 116 7.92 14.76 4.16
N THR A 117 7.87 13.57 3.58
CA THR A 117 6.91 13.22 2.52
C THR A 117 5.53 12.98 3.11
N HIS A 118 4.51 13.55 2.47
CA HIS A 118 3.11 13.32 2.79
C HIS A 118 2.32 12.98 1.53
N ALA A 119 1.27 12.20 1.70
CA ALA A 119 0.35 11.82 0.63
C ALA A 119 -1.03 12.45 0.88
N PHE A 120 -1.52 13.21 -0.09
CA PHE A 120 -2.90 13.69 -0.11
C PHE A 120 -3.73 12.80 -1.03
N ALA A 121 -4.94 12.46 -0.63
CA ALA A 121 -5.91 11.77 -1.46
C ALA A 121 -7.33 12.26 -1.16
N VAL A 122 -8.19 12.32 -2.15
CA VAL A 122 -9.61 12.66 -2.00
C VAL A 122 -10.42 11.93 -3.06
N TRP A 123 -11.61 11.46 -2.69
CA TRP A 123 -12.54 10.92 -3.67
C TRP A 123 -13.28 12.05 -4.36
N MET A 124 -13.25 12.05 -5.69
CA MET A 124 -13.94 13.06 -6.50
C MET A 124 -14.55 12.45 -7.76
N ARG A 125 -15.61 13.09 -8.25
CA ARG A 125 -16.13 12.90 -9.61
C ARG A 125 -16.76 14.19 -10.12
N ALA A 126 -16.80 14.39 -11.42
CA ALA A 126 -17.62 15.43 -12.03
C ALA A 126 -19.10 15.15 -11.76
N VAL A 127 -19.89 16.22 -11.56
CA VAL A 127 -21.36 16.09 -11.48
C VAL A 127 -21.94 15.66 -12.83
N SER A 128 -21.41 16.20 -13.92
CA SER A 128 -21.72 15.80 -15.29
C SER A 128 -20.53 16.03 -16.23
N GLY A 129 -20.42 15.20 -17.27
CA GLY A 129 -19.36 15.29 -18.27
C GLY A 129 -17.96 15.17 -17.66
N THR A 130 -17.16 16.22 -17.84
CA THR A 130 -15.79 16.30 -17.31
C THR A 130 -15.58 17.58 -16.51
N ALA A 131 -14.75 17.52 -15.47
CA ALA A 131 -14.33 18.68 -14.68
C ALA A 131 -12.81 18.69 -14.49
N GLU A 132 -12.17 19.80 -14.84
CA GLU A 132 -10.74 20.01 -14.59
C GLU A 132 -10.55 20.71 -13.24
N ILE A 133 -10.01 19.98 -12.27
CA ILE A 133 -9.78 20.42 -10.90
C ILE A 133 -8.28 20.55 -10.64
N THR A 134 -7.91 21.50 -9.79
CA THR A 134 -6.58 21.69 -9.25
C THR A 134 -6.52 21.27 -7.79
N LEU A 135 -5.63 20.33 -7.47
CA LEU A 135 -5.21 20.05 -6.11
C LEU A 135 -4.01 20.94 -5.76
N GLY A 136 -4.21 21.93 -4.89
CA GLY A 136 -3.14 22.74 -4.33
C GLY A 136 -2.36 21.93 -3.30
N GLY A 137 -1.04 21.86 -3.49
CA GLY A 137 -0.16 20.98 -2.72
C GLY A 137 0.40 21.58 -1.44
N ILE A 138 1.37 20.88 -0.88
CA ILE A 138 2.02 21.22 0.39
C ILE A 138 3.50 21.59 0.22
N ASN A 139 4.04 21.50 -1.00
CA ASN A 139 5.38 21.93 -1.35
C ASN A 139 5.38 23.34 -1.99
N GLY A 140 5.37 24.39 -1.17
CA GLY A 140 5.39 25.77 -1.66
C GLY A 140 4.05 26.18 -2.31
N ALA A 141 4.05 26.63 -3.57
CA ALA A 141 2.82 26.93 -4.31
C ALA A 141 2.51 25.85 -5.35
N SER A 142 2.77 24.58 -5.03
CA SER A 142 2.55 23.46 -5.95
C SER A 142 1.08 23.26 -6.28
N GLN A 143 0.83 22.83 -7.52
CA GLN A 143 -0.51 22.60 -8.08
C GLN A 143 -0.50 21.34 -8.94
N HIS A 144 -1.54 20.53 -8.82
CA HIS A 144 -1.72 19.29 -9.58
C HIS A 144 -3.05 19.33 -10.32
N GLY A 145 -3.01 19.28 -11.65
CA GLY A 145 -4.20 19.21 -12.49
C GLY A 145 -4.76 17.80 -12.52
N VAL A 146 -6.07 17.66 -12.35
CA VAL A 146 -6.80 16.40 -12.39
C VAL A 146 -8.02 16.56 -13.29
N MET A 147 -8.13 15.71 -14.30
CA MET A 147 -9.32 15.62 -15.13
C MET A 147 -10.25 14.54 -14.57
N LEU A 148 -11.44 14.94 -14.12
CA LEU A 148 -12.46 14.05 -13.56
C LEU A 148 -13.53 13.75 -14.61
N GLY A 149 -14.02 12.51 -14.60
CA GLY A 149 -15.27 12.13 -15.27
C GLY A 149 -16.40 11.90 -14.26
N GLU A 150 -17.50 11.29 -14.70
CA GLU A 150 -18.66 11.02 -13.85
C GLU A 150 -18.51 9.80 -12.91
N ARG A 151 -17.37 9.10 -12.96
CA ARG A 151 -17.06 7.99 -12.05
C ARG A 151 -16.23 8.47 -10.87
N TRP A 152 -16.47 7.91 -9.69
CA TRP A 152 -15.65 8.16 -8.51
C TRP A 152 -14.20 7.75 -8.78
N GLN A 153 -13.29 8.67 -8.50
CA GLN A 153 -11.85 8.45 -8.60
C GLN A 153 -11.22 8.94 -7.30
N ARG A 154 -10.28 8.17 -6.76
CA ARG A 154 -9.44 8.62 -5.65
C ARG A 154 -8.19 9.28 -6.21
N VAL A 155 -8.16 10.60 -6.17
CA VAL A 155 -7.12 11.43 -6.80
C VAL A 155 -6.28 12.13 -5.73
N GLY A 156 -5.04 12.46 -6.04
CA GLY A 156 -4.12 12.90 -5.00
C GLY A 156 -2.74 13.31 -5.50
N PHE A 157 -1.85 13.58 -4.54
CA PHE A 157 -0.44 13.86 -4.78
C PHE A 157 0.42 13.30 -3.64
N VAL A 158 1.70 13.14 -3.91
CA VAL A 158 2.72 12.83 -2.89
C VAL A 158 3.79 13.91 -2.97
N GLU A 159 4.01 14.62 -1.87
CA GLU A 159 4.91 15.77 -1.83
C GLU A 159 5.68 15.87 -0.51
N VAL A 160 6.83 16.54 -0.57
CA VAL A 160 7.56 16.97 0.62
C VAL A 160 6.92 18.25 1.16
N ALA A 161 6.56 18.26 2.44
CA ALA A 161 6.04 19.46 3.08
C ALA A 161 7.13 20.55 3.13
N SER A 162 6.88 21.72 2.55
CA SER A 162 7.86 22.82 2.54
C SER A 162 7.89 23.65 3.82
N ALA A 163 6.91 23.44 4.71
CA ALA A 163 6.74 24.18 5.96
C ALA A 163 5.89 23.36 6.95
N THR A 164 5.85 23.81 8.20
CA THR A 164 5.08 23.15 9.28
C THR A 164 3.58 23.47 9.26
N SER A 165 3.17 24.47 8.47
CA SER A 165 1.76 24.82 8.26
C SER A 165 1.49 24.95 6.77
N ARG A 166 0.50 24.21 6.28
CA ARG A 166 0.18 24.10 4.85
C ARG A 166 -1.33 24.01 4.62
N TYR A 167 -1.76 24.29 3.39
CA TYR A 167 -3.16 24.45 3.01
C TYR A 167 -3.49 23.58 1.79
N PRO A 168 -3.55 22.24 1.93
CA PRO A 168 -4.06 21.40 0.85
C PRO A 168 -5.43 21.92 0.40
N LYS A 169 -5.57 22.12 -0.91
CA LYS A 169 -6.69 22.88 -1.50
C LYS A 169 -7.30 22.12 -2.67
N ILE A 170 -8.62 22.19 -2.82
CA ILE A 170 -9.35 21.76 -4.02
C ILE A 170 -9.88 23.04 -4.67
N SER A 171 -9.53 23.27 -5.94
CA SER A 171 -9.83 24.52 -6.64
C SER A 171 -9.89 24.32 -8.15
N THR A 172 -10.06 25.41 -8.89
CA THR A 172 -9.96 25.47 -10.36
C THR A 172 -8.76 26.31 -10.81
N ALA A 173 -7.72 26.43 -9.97
CA ALA A 173 -6.66 27.43 -10.18
C ALA A 173 -5.85 27.28 -11.49
N ILE A 174 -5.67 26.06 -12.01
CA ILE A 174 -5.00 25.82 -13.30
C ILE A 174 -5.92 26.18 -14.47
N SER A 175 -7.16 25.69 -14.46
CA SER A 175 -8.09 25.84 -15.60
C SER A 175 -8.76 27.22 -15.64
N GLY A 176 -8.99 27.83 -14.48
CA GLY A 176 -9.78 29.04 -14.32
C GLY A 176 -11.28 28.86 -14.62
N ALA A 177 -11.72 27.67 -15.02
CA ALA A 177 -13.07 27.40 -15.46
C ALA A 177 -14.00 27.13 -14.27
N ALA A 178 -15.27 27.50 -14.40
CA ALA A 178 -16.30 27.06 -13.45
C ALA A 178 -16.46 25.54 -13.52
N ALA A 179 -16.64 24.89 -12.38
CA ALA A 179 -16.74 23.43 -12.31
C ALA A 179 -17.66 23.00 -11.16
N SER A 180 -18.27 21.83 -11.31
CA SER A 180 -19.10 21.19 -10.27
C SER A 180 -18.68 19.74 -10.08
N VAL A 181 -18.37 19.38 -8.84
CA VAL A 181 -17.87 18.04 -8.49
C VAL A 181 -18.60 17.51 -7.26
N LEU A 182 -18.73 16.19 -7.19
CA LEU A 182 -18.98 15.52 -5.92
C LEU A 182 -17.64 15.12 -5.30
N VAL A 183 -17.55 15.28 -3.98
CA VAL A 183 -16.39 14.92 -3.18
C VAL A 183 -16.80 14.03 -2.00
N TRP A 184 -15.89 13.15 -1.60
CA TRP A 184 -16.01 12.35 -0.39
C TRP A 184 -14.62 12.11 0.19
N ASN A 185 -14.52 12.04 1.51
CA ASN A 185 -13.32 11.74 2.30
C ASN A 185 -11.96 12.23 1.74
N ALA A 186 -11.47 13.38 2.23
CA ALA A 186 -10.11 13.85 1.98
C ALA A 186 -9.11 13.41 3.08
N GLN A 187 -7.93 12.97 2.67
CA GLN A 187 -6.85 12.52 3.53
C GLN A 187 -5.56 13.26 3.23
N LEU A 188 -4.86 13.68 4.29
CA LEU A 188 -3.44 14.05 4.20
C LEU A 188 -2.68 13.22 5.23
N GLU A 189 -1.76 12.39 4.76
CA GLU A 189 -1.05 11.40 5.58
C GLU A 189 0.44 11.74 5.63
N ALA A 190 1.07 11.62 6.80
CA ALA A 190 2.54 11.63 6.94
C ALA A 190 3.14 10.29 6.49
N ALA A 191 2.83 9.92 5.25
CA ALA A 191 3.19 8.66 4.63
C ALA A 191 3.59 8.90 3.17
N PRO A 192 4.43 8.03 2.58
CA PRO A 192 4.82 8.17 1.19
C PRO A 192 3.71 7.84 0.19
N VAL A 193 2.64 7.20 0.64
CA VAL A 193 1.50 6.81 -0.18
C VAL A 193 0.23 6.95 0.65
N ALA A 194 -0.88 7.32 0.01
CA ALA A 194 -2.17 7.40 0.68
C ALA A 194 -2.65 5.98 0.94
N SER A 195 -2.98 5.69 2.19
CA SER A 195 -3.51 4.39 2.56
C SER A 195 -5.03 4.34 2.41
N SER A 196 -5.61 3.23 2.84
CA SER A 196 -7.06 3.03 2.96
C SER A 196 -7.78 4.19 3.64
N ASP A 197 -9.09 4.26 3.39
CA ASP A 197 -9.86 5.39 3.84
C ASP A 197 -9.85 5.51 5.38
N MET A 198 -9.50 6.71 5.88
CA MET A 198 -9.47 7.07 7.29
C MET A 198 -10.35 8.30 7.51
N VAL A 199 -11.62 8.04 7.84
CA VAL A 199 -12.61 9.09 8.06
C VAL A 199 -12.40 9.74 9.43
N SER A 200 -12.14 11.05 9.43
CA SER A 200 -11.92 11.85 10.64
C SER A 200 -13.15 12.68 11.00
N ASN A 201 -13.44 12.81 12.29
CA ASN A 201 -14.53 13.66 12.80
C ASN A 201 -14.05 14.47 14.02
N GLY A 202 -13.74 15.75 13.80
CA GLY A 202 -13.23 16.66 14.84
C GLY A 202 -11.73 16.51 15.17
N ILE A 203 -11.20 15.29 15.15
CA ILE A 203 -9.78 14.97 15.38
C ILE A 203 -9.20 14.12 14.24
N PRO A 204 -7.88 14.18 13.98
CA PRO A 204 -7.20 13.26 13.08
C PRO A 204 -7.56 11.80 13.34
N ALA A 205 -7.75 11.03 12.27
CA ALA A 205 -7.99 9.59 12.36
C ALA A 205 -6.68 8.83 12.12
N ALA A 206 -6.47 7.73 12.82
CA ALA A 206 -5.26 6.91 12.67
C ALA A 206 -5.63 5.45 12.42
N ARG A 207 -4.72 4.75 11.75
CA ARG A 207 -4.79 3.29 11.60
C ARG A 207 -3.45 2.65 11.94
N ASN A 208 -3.52 1.42 12.42
CA ASN A 208 -2.35 0.59 12.64
C ASN A 208 -1.90 -0.07 11.33
N GLY A 209 -0.59 -0.36 11.24
CA GLY A 209 -0.06 -1.12 10.13
C GLY A 209 -0.51 -2.58 10.16
N ASP A 210 -0.57 -3.19 8.98
CA ASP A 210 -0.88 -4.60 8.84
C ASP A 210 0.35 -5.47 9.17
N ASP A 211 0.10 -6.51 9.95
CA ASP A 211 1.03 -7.58 10.24
C ASP A 211 0.43 -8.90 9.72
N VAL A 212 0.86 -9.28 8.51
CA VAL A 212 0.35 -10.45 7.79
C VAL A 212 1.37 -11.58 7.89
N ARG A 213 0.94 -12.74 8.36
CA ARG A 213 1.79 -13.90 8.61
C ARG A 213 1.14 -15.19 8.14
N LEU A 214 1.96 -16.17 7.78
CA LEU A 214 1.55 -17.58 7.76
C LEU A 214 2.23 -18.33 8.91
N ASP A 215 1.46 -19.15 9.61
CA ASP A 215 1.97 -20.09 10.59
C ASP A 215 2.62 -21.29 9.89
N LEU A 216 3.90 -21.53 10.17
CA LEU A 216 4.68 -22.63 9.58
C LEU A 216 4.82 -23.83 10.52
N SER A 217 4.29 -23.74 11.75
CA SER A 217 4.54 -24.73 12.80
C SER A 217 3.77 -26.04 12.62
N ASP A 218 2.73 -26.05 11.78
CA ASP A 218 1.85 -27.21 11.53
C ASP A 218 2.39 -28.24 10.53
N GLY A 219 3.70 -28.24 10.26
CA GLY A 219 4.41 -29.30 9.54
C GLY A 219 4.22 -29.34 8.02
N TRP A 220 3.47 -28.41 7.43
CA TRP A 220 3.34 -28.27 5.96
C TRP A 220 4.58 -27.64 5.31
N PHE A 221 5.33 -26.86 6.10
CA PHE A 221 6.54 -26.17 5.66
C PHE A 221 7.77 -27.08 5.82
N MET A 222 8.55 -27.26 4.76
CA MET A 222 9.82 -27.99 4.78
C MET A 222 10.94 -27.14 5.35
N ALA A 223 11.54 -27.61 6.44
CA ALA A 223 12.70 -26.97 7.05
C ALA A 223 13.95 -27.12 6.17
N GLY A 224 14.63 -26.02 5.87
CA GLY A 224 15.93 -26.01 5.20
C GLY A 224 15.91 -26.10 3.68
N ALA A 225 14.74 -26.24 3.04
CA ALA A 225 14.60 -26.07 1.59
C ALA A 225 13.19 -25.63 1.22
N GLY A 226 13.06 -24.86 0.14
CA GLY A 226 11.75 -24.40 -0.32
C GLY A 226 11.81 -23.43 -1.48
N THR A 227 10.65 -23.22 -2.10
CA THR A 227 10.44 -22.17 -3.08
C THR A 227 9.17 -21.41 -2.75
N LEU A 228 9.25 -20.09 -2.66
CA LEU A 228 8.13 -19.17 -2.51
C LEU A 228 8.01 -18.32 -3.77
N PHE A 229 6.80 -18.21 -4.29
CA PHE A 229 6.46 -17.30 -5.39
C PHE A 229 5.53 -16.21 -4.90
N PHE A 230 5.73 -15.00 -5.38
CA PHE A 230 4.94 -13.81 -5.07
C PHE A 230 4.49 -13.12 -6.36
N ASP A 231 3.19 -12.83 -6.43
CA ASP A 231 2.61 -11.89 -7.36
C ASP A 231 2.22 -10.62 -6.60
N LEU A 232 2.91 -9.52 -6.86
CA LEU A 232 2.79 -8.27 -6.12
C LEU A 232 2.26 -7.18 -7.03
N ALA A 233 1.32 -6.35 -6.55
CA ALA A 233 1.02 -5.06 -7.14
C ALA A 233 1.55 -3.97 -6.21
N LEU A 234 2.54 -3.23 -6.69
CA LEU A 234 3.29 -2.27 -5.90
C LEU A 234 2.72 -0.86 -6.03
N PRO A 235 2.78 -0.04 -4.96
CA PRO A 235 2.46 1.37 -5.08
C PRO A 235 3.52 2.10 -5.93
N ALA A 236 3.26 3.37 -6.25
CA ALA A 236 4.26 4.26 -6.81
C ALA A 236 5.54 4.31 -5.95
N ALA A 237 6.68 4.62 -6.58
CA ALA A 237 7.98 4.59 -5.92
C ALA A 237 8.02 5.52 -4.69
N TRP A 238 8.66 5.04 -3.61
CA TRP A 238 8.87 5.73 -2.36
C TRP A 238 10.17 5.29 -1.70
N SER A 239 10.80 6.23 -0.97
CA SER A 239 12.12 6.06 -0.36
C SER A 239 12.07 5.18 0.89
N GLY A 240 12.94 4.19 0.94
CA GLY A 240 13.06 3.25 2.05
C GLY A 240 13.15 1.80 1.59
N ILE A 241 13.06 0.90 2.55
CA ILE A 241 13.08 -0.54 2.32
C ILE A 241 11.65 -1.07 2.38
N TRP A 242 11.27 -1.82 1.37
CA TRP A 242 9.96 -2.44 1.25
C TRP A 242 10.15 -3.92 1.54
N ARG A 243 9.46 -4.46 2.53
CA ARG A 243 9.57 -5.90 2.82
C ARG A 243 8.65 -6.68 1.91
N VAL A 244 9.17 -7.73 1.29
CA VAL A 244 8.36 -8.70 0.55
C VAL A 244 7.99 -9.85 1.48
N MET A 245 9.00 -10.46 2.12
CA MET A 245 8.78 -11.58 3.03
C MET A 245 9.90 -11.73 4.05
N GLN A 246 9.59 -12.46 5.12
CA GLN A 246 10.52 -12.85 6.17
C GLN A 246 10.18 -14.25 6.68
N LEU A 247 11.10 -15.19 6.58
CA LEU A 247 11.04 -16.43 7.33
C LEU A 247 11.80 -16.24 8.64
N TYR A 248 11.19 -16.55 9.77
CA TYR A 248 11.85 -16.46 11.07
C TYR A 248 11.26 -17.45 12.08
N SER A 249 11.98 -17.66 13.18
CA SER A 249 11.52 -18.46 14.32
C SER A 249 10.68 -17.59 15.27
N ALA A 250 11.10 -17.40 16.53
CA ALA A 250 10.40 -16.55 17.49
C ALA A 250 10.60 -15.03 17.27
N SER A 251 11.75 -14.64 16.70
CA SER A 251 12.13 -13.23 16.54
C SER A 251 12.99 -13.01 15.29
N LEU A 252 12.91 -11.80 14.72
CA LEU A 252 13.79 -11.36 13.64
C LEU A 252 15.25 -11.14 14.09
N ASN A 253 15.51 -11.09 15.39
CA ASN A 253 16.88 -11.04 15.91
C ASN A 253 17.56 -12.41 15.96
N ASP A 254 16.81 -13.50 15.75
CA ASP A 254 17.29 -14.87 15.76
C ASP A 254 17.63 -15.33 14.33
N ASP A 255 17.29 -16.58 14.03
CA ASP A 255 17.35 -17.17 12.69
C ASP A 255 16.28 -16.54 11.79
N HIS A 256 16.72 -15.88 10.71
CA HIS A 256 15.80 -15.37 9.71
C HIS A 256 16.38 -15.38 8.30
N LEU A 257 15.50 -15.51 7.31
CA LEU A 257 15.75 -15.22 5.90
C LEU A 257 14.78 -14.12 5.47
N ASP A 258 15.31 -12.97 5.07
CA ASP A 258 14.54 -11.78 4.70
C ASP A 258 14.74 -11.48 3.21
N LEU A 259 13.65 -11.11 2.53
CA LEU A 259 13.67 -10.54 1.20
C LEU A 259 12.93 -9.20 1.20
N GLY A 260 13.63 -8.15 0.79
CA GLY A 260 13.07 -6.81 0.61
C GLY A 260 13.59 -6.11 -0.63
N TYR A 261 13.08 -4.92 -0.88
CA TYR A 261 13.52 -4.02 -1.95
C TYR A 261 14.00 -2.71 -1.35
N ASP A 262 15.26 -2.36 -1.55
CA ASP A 262 15.78 -1.04 -1.17
C ASP A 262 15.67 -0.11 -2.39
N SER A 263 14.79 0.88 -2.27
CA SER A 263 14.54 1.88 -3.30
C SER A 263 15.70 2.87 -3.53
N ALA A 264 16.53 3.14 -2.51
CA ALA A 264 17.69 4.02 -2.64
C ALA A 264 18.82 3.34 -3.43
N ALA A 265 18.99 2.03 -3.24
CA ALA A 265 19.91 1.22 -4.04
C ALA A 265 19.28 0.67 -5.33
N ASN A 266 17.95 0.76 -5.47
CA ASN A 266 17.16 0.22 -6.57
C ASN A 266 17.38 -1.29 -6.77
N GLN A 267 17.38 -2.06 -5.66
CA GLN A 267 17.80 -3.46 -5.65
C GLN A 267 16.95 -4.29 -4.67
N LEU A 268 16.61 -5.52 -5.06
CA LEU A 268 16.18 -6.54 -4.10
C LEU A 268 17.37 -6.93 -3.21
N ARG A 269 17.06 -7.26 -1.97
CA ARG A 269 18.04 -7.60 -0.94
C ARG A 269 17.62 -8.87 -0.23
N ILE A 270 18.57 -9.79 -0.11
CA ILE A 270 18.47 -10.93 0.79
C ILE A 270 19.38 -10.71 1.99
N SER A 271 18.86 -11.02 3.17
CA SER A 271 19.62 -11.14 4.41
C SER A 271 19.36 -12.52 5.02
N LEU A 272 20.42 -13.21 5.44
CA LEU A 272 20.33 -14.46 6.17
C LEU A 272 21.05 -14.32 7.51
N ARG A 273 20.35 -14.67 8.59
CA ARG A 273 20.93 -14.82 9.94
C ARG A 273 20.79 -16.24 10.46
N LYS A 274 21.78 -16.65 11.25
CA LYS A 274 21.79 -17.90 12.00
C LYS A 274 22.45 -17.70 13.37
N GLY A 275 21.81 -18.16 14.44
CA GLY A 275 22.22 -17.89 15.83
C GLY A 275 22.29 -16.39 16.13
N GLY A 276 21.44 -15.58 15.48
CA GLY A 276 21.48 -14.12 15.53
C GLY A 276 22.66 -13.44 14.81
N GLN A 277 23.61 -14.22 14.28
CA GLN A 277 24.74 -13.73 13.49
C GLN A 277 24.37 -13.60 12.02
N GLN A 278 24.87 -12.55 11.37
CA GLN A 278 24.64 -12.31 9.95
C GLN A 278 25.57 -13.19 9.11
N ILE A 279 24.98 -14.11 8.34
CA ILE A 279 25.70 -15.04 7.47
C ILE A 279 25.80 -14.44 6.06
N ILE A 280 24.68 -13.93 5.56
CA ILE A 280 24.63 -13.21 4.29
C ILE A 280 24.31 -11.77 4.64
N ALA A 281 25.31 -10.91 4.43
CA ALA A 281 25.21 -9.51 4.79
C ALA A 281 24.08 -8.85 3.99
N GLN A 282 24.29 -8.71 2.68
CA GLN A 282 23.27 -8.36 1.70
C GLN A 282 23.73 -8.89 0.35
N SER A 283 22.91 -9.70 -0.31
CA SER A 283 23.09 -9.95 -1.74
C SER A 283 22.11 -9.09 -2.52
N LEU A 284 22.63 -8.39 -3.51
CA LEU A 284 21.90 -7.38 -4.28
C LEU A 284 21.41 -8.00 -5.59
N TYR A 285 20.10 -7.97 -5.81
CA TYR A 285 19.46 -8.71 -6.89
C TYR A 285 18.46 -7.86 -7.66
N GLY A 286 18.54 -7.89 -9.00
CA GLY A 286 17.51 -7.34 -9.89
C GLY A 286 16.94 -5.98 -9.46
N ALA A 287 15.70 -5.71 -9.85
CA ALA A 287 14.92 -4.59 -9.34
C ALA A 287 13.43 -4.97 -9.36
N LEU A 288 12.65 -4.38 -8.46
CA LEU A 288 11.21 -4.30 -8.62
C LEU A 288 10.89 -3.03 -9.43
N VAL A 289 9.76 -3.04 -10.13
CA VAL A 289 9.24 -1.86 -10.81
C VAL A 289 8.07 -1.29 -10.00
N PRO A 290 8.26 -0.19 -9.27
CA PRO A 290 7.17 0.46 -8.54
C PRO A 290 6.01 0.87 -9.45
N GLY A 291 4.80 0.90 -8.90
CA GLY A 291 3.56 1.23 -9.63
C GLY A 291 3.13 0.16 -10.63
N GLN A 292 3.80 -0.98 -10.66
CA GLN A 292 3.53 -2.08 -11.59
C GLN A 292 3.32 -3.40 -10.84
N ARG A 293 2.79 -4.37 -11.58
CA ARG A 293 2.76 -5.77 -11.15
C ARG A 293 4.16 -6.37 -11.24
N ASN A 294 4.58 -7.09 -10.22
CA ASN A 294 5.89 -7.72 -10.11
C ASN A 294 5.73 -9.19 -9.75
N LEU A 295 6.37 -10.06 -10.53
CA LEU A 295 6.44 -11.50 -10.26
C LEU A 295 7.86 -11.85 -9.81
N LEU A 296 7.94 -12.58 -8.70
CA LEU A 296 9.19 -12.82 -7.99
C LEU A 296 9.15 -14.22 -7.37
N ALA A 297 10.25 -14.96 -7.45
CA ALA A 297 10.43 -16.20 -6.72
C ALA A 297 11.69 -16.17 -5.85
N LEU A 298 11.57 -16.71 -4.65
CA LEU A 298 12.68 -17.01 -3.75
C LEU A 298 12.79 -18.52 -3.62
N ALA A 299 13.92 -19.09 -4.00
CA ALA A 299 14.25 -20.48 -3.76
C ALA A 299 15.42 -20.57 -2.80
N PHE A 300 15.39 -21.52 -1.88
CA PHE A 300 16.41 -21.66 -0.85
C PHE A 300 16.66 -23.14 -0.54
N GLU A 301 17.93 -23.48 -0.35
CA GLU A 301 18.42 -24.70 0.30
C GLU A 301 19.80 -24.42 0.94
N ASP A 302 20.45 -25.42 1.54
CA ASP A 302 21.84 -25.23 1.99
C ASP A 302 22.72 -24.78 0.84
N ASP A 303 23.65 -23.86 1.12
CA ASP A 303 24.60 -23.32 0.15
C ASP A 303 24.00 -22.57 -1.06
N ASP A 304 22.67 -22.46 -1.19
CA ASP A 304 22.05 -21.75 -2.32
C ASP A 304 20.73 -21.04 -1.93
N ILE A 305 20.74 -19.71 -2.01
CA ILE A 305 19.53 -18.90 -2.07
C ILE A 305 19.50 -18.19 -3.42
N ALA A 306 18.41 -18.38 -4.15
CA ALA A 306 18.19 -17.81 -5.46
C ALA A 306 16.95 -16.90 -5.47
N VAL A 307 17.10 -15.73 -6.07
CA VAL A 307 16.03 -14.77 -6.33
C VAL A 307 15.83 -14.68 -7.84
N ALA A 308 14.64 -15.03 -8.31
CA ALA A 308 14.26 -14.93 -9.70
C ALA A 308 13.28 -13.78 -9.94
N THR A 309 13.46 -13.10 -11.06
CA THR A 309 12.52 -12.13 -11.62
C THR A 309 12.35 -12.43 -13.11
N GLN A 310 11.53 -11.66 -13.82
CA GLN A 310 11.47 -11.74 -15.29
C GLN A 310 12.83 -11.52 -15.99
N ASN A 311 13.79 -10.89 -15.29
CA ASN A 311 15.12 -10.57 -15.84
C ASN A 311 16.18 -11.65 -15.55
N GLY A 312 15.79 -12.79 -14.98
CA GLY A 312 16.68 -13.92 -14.70
C GLY A 312 16.78 -14.26 -13.20
N VAL A 313 17.72 -15.16 -12.89
CA VAL A 313 17.95 -15.70 -11.55
C VAL A 313 19.29 -15.22 -11.03
N LEU A 314 19.31 -14.74 -9.79
CA LEU A 314 20.53 -14.34 -9.11
C LEU A 314 20.66 -15.12 -7.80
N LYS A 315 21.89 -15.50 -7.45
CA LYS A 315 22.15 -16.51 -6.41
C LYS A 315 23.17 -15.99 -5.39
N THR A 316 23.14 -16.54 -4.18
CA THR A 316 24.15 -16.27 -3.15
C THR A 316 25.42 -17.10 -3.43
N ALA A 317 26.55 -16.71 -2.85
CA ALA A 317 27.70 -17.60 -2.78
C ALA A 317 27.41 -18.76 -1.78
N PRO A 318 27.95 -19.97 -2.00
CA PRO A 318 27.78 -21.09 -1.08
C PRO A 318 28.62 -20.93 0.20
N GLY A 319 28.48 -21.84 1.16
CA GLY A 319 29.26 -21.88 2.40
C GLY A 319 28.41 -21.70 3.66
N PHE A 320 27.12 -22.03 3.63
CA PHE A 320 26.21 -21.88 4.76
C PHE A 320 25.17 -23.01 4.80
N ALA A 321 24.75 -23.34 6.02
CA ALA A 321 23.56 -24.17 6.24
C ALA A 321 22.39 -23.30 6.67
N LEU A 322 21.24 -23.43 6.00
CA LEU A 322 20.03 -22.68 6.35
C LEU A 322 19.54 -23.02 7.77
N PRO A 323 18.86 -22.08 8.46
CA PRO A 323 18.09 -22.41 9.64
C PRO A 323 17.03 -23.49 9.38
N ARG A 324 16.70 -24.27 10.42
CA ARG A 324 15.77 -25.41 10.36
C ARG A 324 14.53 -25.23 11.24
N ASN A 325 14.38 -24.06 11.83
CA ASN A 325 13.47 -23.73 12.92
C ASN A 325 12.55 -22.55 12.57
N PHE A 326 12.38 -22.23 11.28
CA PHE A 326 11.41 -21.23 10.86
C PHE A 326 10.00 -21.67 11.29
N GLN A 327 9.28 -20.76 11.93
CA GLN A 327 7.92 -20.96 12.44
C GLN A 327 6.94 -19.95 11.86
N THR A 328 7.44 -18.86 11.26
CA THR A 328 6.61 -17.80 10.71
C THR A 328 7.11 -17.35 9.36
N LEU A 329 6.19 -17.18 8.41
CA LEU A 329 6.40 -16.40 7.20
C LEU A 329 5.67 -15.07 7.35
N GLY A 330 6.40 -14.01 7.69
CA GLY A 330 5.91 -12.64 7.59
C GLY A 330 5.84 -12.19 6.13
N ILE A 331 4.77 -11.50 5.76
CA ILE A 331 4.53 -11.03 4.40
C ILE A 331 4.37 -9.51 4.44
N GLY A 332 5.10 -8.81 3.57
CA GLY A 332 4.84 -7.41 3.31
C GLY A 332 5.18 -6.44 4.45
N SER A 333 5.92 -6.84 5.49
CA SER A 333 6.33 -5.97 6.61
C SER A 333 7.60 -6.47 7.31
N TYR A 334 8.22 -5.63 8.14
CA TYR A 334 9.31 -5.99 9.05
C TYR A 334 8.74 -6.32 10.43
N GLY A 335 8.43 -7.59 10.67
CA GLY A 335 7.87 -8.08 11.93
C GLY A 335 6.57 -7.38 12.34
N GLY A 336 5.77 -6.92 11.37
CA GLY A 336 4.55 -6.15 11.61
C GLY A 336 4.75 -4.70 12.05
N SER A 337 5.99 -4.27 12.30
CA SER A 337 6.30 -3.00 12.98
C SER A 337 6.67 -1.84 12.05
N GLY A 338 7.06 -2.12 10.80
CA GLY A 338 7.44 -1.09 9.83
C GLY A 338 7.80 -1.67 8.47
N SER A 339 8.23 -0.81 7.54
CA SER A 339 8.64 -1.20 6.18
C SER A 339 7.55 -1.95 5.40
N GLN A 340 6.28 -1.62 5.64
CA GLN A 340 5.17 -2.26 4.96
C GLN A 340 5.26 -2.07 3.45
N LEU A 341 4.83 -3.08 2.70
CA LEU A 341 4.80 -3.08 1.24
C LEU A 341 3.98 -1.90 0.68
N ASN A 342 2.92 -1.51 1.39
CA ASN A 342 1.94 -0.51 0.99
C ASN A 342 1.33 -0.79 -0.39
N GLY A 343 1.00 -2.06 -0.63
CA GLY A 343 0.50 -2.54 -1.91
C GLY A 343 -0.32 -3.81 -1.73
N TYR A 344 -0.43 -4.60 -2.79
CA TYR A 344 -1.21 -5.84 -2.79
C TYR A 344 -0.33 -7.05 -3.01
N VAL A 345 -0.64 -8.11 -2.26
CA VAL A 345 -0.22 -9.47 -2.56
C VAL A 345 -1.36 -10.17 -3.29
N ARG A 346 -1.17 -10.41 -4.58
CA ARG A 346 -2.16 -11.03 -5.47
C ARG A 346 -2.18 -12.55 -5.35
N ALA A 347 -1.01 -13.14 -5.17
CA ALA A 347 -0.85 -14.56 -4.95
C ALA A 347 0.45 -14.86 -4.20
N ILE A 348 0.41 -15.93 -3.39
CA ILE A 348 1.59 -16.60 -2.84
C ILE A 348 1.47 -18.08 -3.16
N SER A 349 2.57 -18.70 -3.57
CA SER A 349 2.65 -20.14 -3.76
C SER A 349 3.91 -20.70 -3.11
N TYR A 350 3.80 -21.91 -2.57
CA TYR A 350 4.90 -22.59 -1.90
C TYR A 350 5.12 -23.99 -2.46
N TRP A 351 6.39 -24.37 -2.64
CA TRP A 351 6.80 -25.74 -2.93
C TRP A 351 7.78 -26.22 -1.84
N PRO A 352 7.57 -27.43 -1.27
CA PRO A 352 8.44 -28.02 -0.25
C PRO A 352 9.70 -28.61 -0.88
N GLY A 353 10.52 -27.72 -1.43
CA GLY A 353 11.79 -28.00 -2.10
C GLY A 353 12.25 -26.83 -2.97
N ARG A 354 13.55 -26.78 -3.25
CA ARG A 354 14.11 -25.80 -4.17
C ARG A 354 13.78 -26.19 -5.61
N LEU A 355 13.07 -25.33 -6.34
CA LEU A 355 12.82 -25.54 -7.77
C LEU A 355 14.05 -25.14 -8.59
N GLY A 356 14.25 -25.80 -9.74
CA GLY A 356 15.34 -25.49 -10.67
C GLY A 356 15.17 -24.10 -11.30
N ASP A 357 16.30 -23.48 -11.69
CA ASP A 357 16.35 -22.08 -12.12
C ASP A 357 15.43 -21.79 -13.33
N ASP A 358 15.32 -22.72 -14.29
CA ASP A 358 14.39 -22.62 -15.43
C ASP A 358 12.93 -22.53 -14.99
N ARG A 359 12.56 -23.26 -13.93
CA ARG A 359 11.20 -23.20 -13.38
C ARG A 359 10.96 -21.89 -12.65
N LEU A 360 11.96 -21.33 -11.96
CA LEU A 360 11.85 -20.03 -11.31
C LEU A 360 11.61 -18.91 -12.34
N VAL A 361 12.35 -18.93 -13.45
CA VAL A 361 12.13 -17.97 -14.56
C VAL A 361 10.74 -18.14 -15.16
N ALA A 362 10.29 -19.37 -15.39
CA ALA A 362 8.96 -19.64 -15.93
C ALA A 362 7.82 -19.11 -15.03
N LEU A 363 7.96 -19.24 -13.71
CA LEU A 363 7.02 -18.66 -12.74
C LEU A 363 7.01 -17.12 -12.82
N CYS A 364 8.19 -16.49 -12.95
CA CYS A 364 8.29 -15.04 -13.01
C CYS A 364 7.89 -14.44 -14.37
N ALA A 365 7.79 -15.25 -15.42
CA ALA A 365 7.28 -14.83 -16.73
C ALA A 365 5.76 -15.00 -16.86
N ASN A 366 5.20 -16.08 -16.30
CA ASN A 366 3.81 -16.49 -16.58
C ASN A 366 2.88 -16.50 -15.36
N GLY A 367 3.43 -16.39 -14.15
CA GLY A 367 2.70 -16.63 -12.90
C GLY A 367 2.69 -18.09 -12.46
N ALA A 368 2.22 -18.34 -11.23
CA ALA A 368 1.93 -19.68 -10.73
C ALA A 368 0.56 -20.12 -11.28
N GLY A 369 0.58 -20.82 -12.42
CA GLY A 369 -0.58 -21.50 -13.00
C GLY A 369 -0.86 -22.84 -12.34
#